data_AF-A0AA37HH95-F1
#
_entry.id   AF-A0AA37HH95-F1
#
_cell.length_a   1.000
_cell.length_b   1.000
_cell.length_c   1.000
_cell.angle_alpha   90.00
_cell.angle_beta   90.00
_cell.angle_gamma   90.00
#
_symmetry.space_group_name_H-M   'P 1'
#
loop_
_entity.id
_entity.type
_entity.pdbx_description
1 polymer ?
#
loop_
_entity_poly.entity_id
_entity_poly.type
_entity_poly.pdbx_seq_one_letter_code
_entity_poly.pdbx_strand_id
1 'polypeptide(L)'
;MGRPAGLAAESFNSSFATNLSAELGANWLVRYMDGQLARQPTRAQMEAEIARMRTWRQTERPSAKGYGGLCIARYHNRHFASLLADIGVPTREANPITALFAPLRPPVYADLLARAPAYQASEVAKPGLTLGLRAVGTPHAA
;
A
#
# COMPACT_ATOMS: atom_id res chain seq x y z
N MET A 1 17.76 16.03 -12.30
CA MET A 1 16.38 15.80 -12.77
C MET A 1 15.50 15.56 -11.55
N GLY A 2 14.68 16.54 -11.15
CA GLY A 2 13.84 16.44 -9.95
C GLY A 2 12.67 15.47 -10.18
N ARG A 3 12.48 14.52 -9.27
CA ARG A 3 11.33 13.60 -9.31
C ARG A 3 10.06 14.40 -9.00
N PRO A 4 9.01 14.38 -9.84
CA PRO A 4 7.76 15.07 -9.54
C PRO A 4 7.12 14.44 -8.30
N ALA A 5 6.59 15.29 -7.41
CA ALA A 5 5.81 14.87 -6.25
C ALA A 5 4.57 14.08 -6.73
N GLY A 6 4.56 12.77 -6.49
CA GLY A 6 3.44 11.91 -6.82
C GLY A 6 2.36 12.02 -5.75
N LEU A 7 1.18 12.52 -6.12
CA LEU A 7 -0.03 12.44 -5.30
C LEU A 7 -0.59 11.02 -5.41
N ALA A 8 -0.92 10.39 -4.28
CA ALA A 8 -1.59 9.09 -4.24
C ALA A 8 -2.68 9.07 -3.16
N ALA A 9 -3.72 8.26 -3.39
CA ALA A 9 -4.86 8.11 -2.48
C ALA A 9 -4.88 6.70 -1.90
N GLU A 10 -4.63 6.56 -0.59
CA GLU A 10 -4.52 5.25 0.10
C GLU A 10 -5.87 4.65 0.51
N SER A 11 -6.93 5.46 0.62
CA SER A 11 -8.22 5.02 1.21
C SER A 11 -9.43 5.34 0.34
N PHE A 12 -9.31 5.21 -0.98
CA PHE A 12 -10.44 5.42 -1.91
C PHE A 12 -11.32 4.17 -2.09
N ASN A 13 -11.19 3.17 -1.20
CA ASN A 13 -11.95 1.93 -1.24
C ASN A 13 -12.95 1.90 -0.07
N SER A 14 -14.18 1.45 -0.33
CA SER A 14 -15.20 1.24 0.71
C SER A 14 -15.33 -0.25 1.01
N SER A 15 -15.04 -0.68 2.25
CA SER A 15 -15.31 -2.07 2.65
C SER A 15 -15.30 -2.35 4.16
N PHE A 16 -15.72 -3.56 4.54
CA PHE A 16 -15.62 -4.05 5.93
C PHE A 16 -14.17 -4.14 6.44
N ALA A 17 -13.18 -4.18 5.54
CA ALA A 17 -11.75 -4.23 5.86
C ALA A 17 -11.03 -2.90 5.54
N THR A 18 -11.73 -1.75 5.60
CA THR A 18 -11.15 -0.44 5.21
C THR A 18 -9.88 -0.11 5.99
N ASN A 19 -9.83 -0.35 7.31
CA ASN A 19 -8.64 -0.10 8.13
C ASN A 19 -7.43 -0.91 7.65
N LEU A 20 -7.63 -2.23 7.47
CA LEU A 20 -6.58 -3.11 6.98
C LEU A 20 -6.14 -2.77 5.54
N SER A 21 -7.09 -2.37 4.69
CA SER A 21 -6.77 -1.91 3.34
C SER A 21 -5.95 -0.63 3.34
N ALA A 22 -6.26 0.31 4.24
CA ALA A 22 -5.51 1.55 4.39
C ALA A 22 -4.10 1.27 4.91
N GLU A 23 -3.95 0.40 5.91
CA GLU A 23 -2.66 0.04 6.49
C GLU A 23 -1.72 -0.64 5.47
N LEU A 24 -2.23 -1.62 4.73
CA LEU A 24 -1.47 -2.29 3.67
C LEU A 24 -1.19 -1.35 2.50
N GLY A 25 -2.16 -0.50 2.14
CA GLY A 25 -2.01 0.54 1.13
C GLY A 25 -0.92 1.54 1.48
N ALA A 26 -0.85 1.97 2.74
CA ALA A 26 0.13 2.94 3.20
C ALA A 26 1.55 2.37 3.24
N ASN A 27 1.70 1.14 3.75
CA ASN A 27 2.97 0.42 3.71
C ASN A 27 3.47 0.22 2.27
N TRP A 28 2.57 -0.09 1.34
CA TRP A 28 2.91 -0.20 -0.07
C TRP A 28 3.29 1.16 -0.67
N LEU A 29 2.52 2.21 -0.40
CA LEU A 29 2.71 3.52 -1.03
C LEU A 29 4.03 4.16 -0.62
N VAL A 30 4.37 4.17 0.67
CA VAL A 30 5.60 4.80 1.14
C VAL A 30 6.83 4.13 0.51
N ARG A 31 6.81 2.81 0.40
CA ARG A 31 7.86 2.02 -0.27
C ARG A 31 7.88 2.26 -1.77
N TYR A 32 6.72 2.36 -2.41
CA TYR A 32 6.63 2.69 -3.84
C TYR A 32 7.27 4.05 -4.12
N MET A 33 6.95 5.07 -3.32
CA MET A 33 7.48 6.42 -3.46
C MET A 33 9.01 6.44 -3.30
N ASP A 34 9.53 5.66 -2.36
CA ASP A 34 10.98 5.56 -2.14
C ASP A 34 11.71 4.57 -3.06
N GLY A 35 10.99 3.83 -3.90
CA GLY A 35 11.58 2.82 -4.78
C GLY A 35 12.06 1.57 -4.06
N GLN A 36 11.47 1.27 -2.88
CA GLN A 36 11.84 0.17 -1.99
C GLN A 36 10.87 -1.01 -2.03
N LEU A 37 10.03 -1.10 -3.06
CA LEU A 37 9.27 -2.32 -3.29
C LEU A 37 10.18 -3.39 -3.91
N ALA A 38 10.00 -4.64 -3.47
CA ALA A 38 10.64 -5.78 -4.12
C ALA A 38 10.20 -5.92 -5.58
N ARG A 39 8.94 -5.57 -5.88
CA ARG A 39 8.43 -5.44 -7.25
C ARG A 39 7.92 -4.03 -7.48
N GLN A 40 8.79 -3.18 -8.01
CA GLN A 40 8.44 -1.81 -8.36
C GLN A 40 7.68 -1.79 -9.70
N PRO A 41 6.37 -1.47 -9.73
CA PRO A 41 5.65 -1.41 -10.99
C PRO A 41 6.06 -0.18 -11.80
N THR A 42 6.12 -0.35 -13.12
CA THR A 42 6.25 0.77 -14.07
C THR A 42 4.90 1.45 -14.28
N ARG A 43 4.92 2.68 -14.81
CA ARG A 43 3.69 3.39 -15.21
C ARG A 43 2.80 2.55 -16.13
N ALA A 44 3.39 1.94 -17.16
CA ALA A 44 2.65 1.11 -18.11
C ALA A 44 1.98 -0.10 -17.45
N GLN A 45 2.65 -0.73 -16.47
CA GLN A 45 2.07 -1.84 -15.71
C GLN A 45 0.91 -1.38 -14.82
N MET A 46 1.02 -0.22 -14.17
CA MET A 46 -0.08 0.35 -13.39
C MET A 46 -1.29 0.70 -14.27
N GLU A 47 -1.07 1.32 -15.42
CA GLU A 47 -2.14 1.65 -16.39
C GLU A 47 -2.84 0.39 -16.92
N ALA A 48 -2.07 -0.65 -17.25
CA ALA A 48 -2.62 -1.92 -17.70
C ALA A 48 -3.47 -2.60 -16.62
N GLU A 49 -3.02 -2.58 -15.36
CA GLU A 49 -3.77 -3.14 -14.24
C GLU A 49 -5.06 -2.35 -13.96
N ILE A 50 -5.01 -1.02 -14.05
CA ILE A 50 -6.20 -0.15 -13.95
C ILE A 50 -7.22 -0.50 -15.04
N ALA A 51 -6.78 -0.64 -16.30
CA ALA A 51 -7.64 -1.01 -17.41
C ALA A 51 -8.27 -2.40 -17.18
N ARG A 52 -7.45 -3.39 -16.80
CA ARG A 52 -7.92 -4.75 -16.48
C ARG A 52 -8.97 -4.75 -15.37
N MET A 53 -8.71 -4.03 -14.28
CA MET A 53 -9.63 -3.94 -13.14
C MET A 53 -10.90 -3.16 -13.46
N ARG A 54 -10.84 -2.16 -14.35
CA ARG A 54 -12.03 -1.44 -14.85
C ARG A 54 -12.91 -2.37 -15.68
N THR A 55 -12.34 -3.03 -16.70
CA THR A 55 -13.08 -3.95 -17.57
C THR A 55 -13.73 -5.05 -16.74
N TRP A 56 -12.94 -5.70 -15.88
CA TRP A 56 -13.44 -6.78 -15.03
C TRP A 56 -14.61 -6.34 -14.11
N ARG A 57 -14.53 -5.14 -13.50
CA ARG A 57 -15.64 -4.58 -12.71
C ARG A 57 -16.89 -4.30 -13.53
N GLN A 58 -16.73 -3.88 -14.79
CA GLN A 58 -17.84 -3.55 -15.67
C GLN A 58 -18.53 -4.79 -16.25
N THR A 59 -17.77 -5.84 -16.58
CA THR A 59 -18.29 -7.04 -17.27
C THR A 59 -18.70 -8.14 -16.30
N GLU A 60 -17.85 -8.47 -15.31
CA GLU A 60 -18.05 -9.63 -14.43
C GLU A 60 -18.89 -9.28 -13.19
N ARG A 61 -19.04 -7.99 -12.87
CA ARG A 61 -19.80 -7.52 -11.70
C ARG A 61 -20.63 -6.25 -11.93
N PRO A 62 -21.75 -6.35 -12.65
CA PRO A 62 -22.67 -5.23 -12.81
C PRO A 62 -23.15 -4.63 -11.48
N SER A 63 -23.23 -5.43 -10.40
CA SER A 63 -23.65 -4.98 -9.07
C SER A 63 -22.63 -4.07 -8.36
N ALA A 64 -21.37 -4.03 -8.80
CA ALA A 64 -20.40 -3.06 -8.28
C ALA A 64 -20.81 -1.60 -8.62
N LYS A 65 -21.64 -1.40 -9.66
CA LYS A 65 -22.23 -0.10 -10.00
C LYS A 65 -23.03 0.49 -8.84
N GLY A 66 -23.71 -0.34 -8.04
CA GLY A 66 -24.51 0.09 -6.89
C GLY A 66 -23.70 0.69 -5.72
N TYR A 67 -22.38 0.43 -5.69
CA TYR A 67 -21.46 1.00 -4.70
C TYR A 67 -20.47 1.99 -5.33
N GLY A 68 -20.84 2.59 -6.48
CA GLY A 68 -19.97 3.50 -7.22
C GLY A 68 -18.69 2.86 -7.76
N GLY A 69 -18.59 1.52 -7.77
CA GLY A 69 -17.39 0.78 -8.19
C GLY A 69 -16.24 0.73 -7.16
N LEU A 70 -16.45 1.30 -5.97
CA LEU A 70 -15.42 1.46 -4.93
C LEU A 70 -15.38 0.31 -3.90
N CYS A 71 -16.39 -0.56 -3.92
CA CYS A 71 -16.46 -1.68 -2.99
C CYS A 71 -15.62 -2.88 -3.46
N ILE A 72 -14.60 -3.24 -2.67
CA ILE A 72 -13.67 -4.34 -2.94
C ILE A 72 -13.99 -5.62 -2.15
N ALA A 73 -15.19 -5.73 -1.56
CA ALA A 73 -15.55 -6.72 -0.54
C ALA A 73 -15.23 -8.19 -0.86
N ARG A 74 -15.32 -8.61 -2.12
CA ARG A 74 -15.00 -9.98 -2.55
C ARG A 74 -13.61 -10.15 -3.20
N TYR A 75 -12.76 -9.12 -3.15
CA TYR A 75 -11.42 -9.10 -3.76
C TYR A 75 -10.29 -8.76 -2.80
N HIS A 76 -10.61 -8.51 -1.53
CA HIS A 76 -9.63 -8.18 -0.50
C HIS A 76 -8.45 -9.14 -0.48
N ASN A 77 -8.69 -10.46 -0.47
CA ASN A 77 -7.61 -11.45 -0.43
C ASN A 77 -6.64 -11.30 -1.62
N ARG A 78 -7.17 -11.14 -2.84
CA ARG A 78 -6.34 -10.92 -4.03
C ARG A 78 -5.61 -9.58 -3.98
N HIS A 79 -6.31 -8.51 -3.59
CA HIS A 79 -5.74 -7.17 -3.51
C HIS A 79 -4.63 -7.08 -2.45
N PHE A 80 -4.85 -7.64 -1.27
CA PHE A 80 -3.85 -7.67 -0.20
C PHE A 80 -2.67 -8.56 -0.57
N ALA A 81 -2.93 -9.71 -1.21
CA ALA A 81 -1.86 -10.58 -1.71
C ALA A 81 -0.98 -9.87 -2.74
N SER A 82 -1.55 -9.06 -3.65
CA SER A 82 -0.76 -8.30 -4.61
C SER A 82 0.09 -7.22 -3.94
N LEU A 83 -0.47 -6.45 -3.01
CA LEU A 83 0.28 -5.41 -2.28
C LEU A 83 1.45 -6.01 -1.50
N LEU A 84 1.19 -7.06 -0.72
CA LEU A 84 2.22 -7.74 0.05
C LEU A 84 3.29 -8.39 -0.84
N ALA A 85 2.91 -8.96 -1.98
CA ALA A 85 3.87 -9.53 -2.92
C ALA A 85 4.75 -8.45 -3.58
N ASP A 86 4.25 -7.23 -3.78
CA ASP A 86 5.07 -6.10 -4.22
C ASP A 86 6.02 -5.61 -3.14
N ILE A 87 5.58 -5.60 -1.88
CA ILE A 87 6.42 -5.32 -0.72
C ILE A 87 7.54 -6.36 -0.58
N GLY A 88 7.34 -7.58 -1.11
CA GLY A 88 8.29 -8.69 -1.02
C GLY A 88 7.98 -9.67 0.10
N VAL A 89 6.78 -9.60 0.67
CA VAL A 89 6.28 -10.61 1.61
C VAL A 89 5.74 -11.79 0.80
N PRO A 90 6.27 -13.01 0.98
CA PRO A 90 5.71 -14.19 0.33
C PRO A 90 4.31 -14.47 0.88
N THR A 91 3.28 -14.20 0.07
CA THR A 91 1.86 -14.36 0.45
C THR A 91 1.25 -15.69 0.03
N ARG A 92 2.08 -16.67 -0.35
CA ARG A 92 1.56 -17.97 -0.74
C ARG A 92 1.12 -18.72 0.52
N GLU A 93 -0.16 -18.57 0.87
CA GLU A 93 -0.87 -19.61 1.60
C GLU A 93 -0.57 -20.93 0.85
N ALA A 94 0.06 -21.88 1.54
CA ALA A 94 0.53 -23.11 0.92
C ALA A 94 -0.62 -23.90 0.27
N ASN A 95 -1.85 -23.66 0.73
CA ASN A 95 -3.07 -24.30 0.26
C ASN A 95 -3.93 -23.35 -0.61
N PRO A 96 -4.18 -23.68 -1.89
CA PRO A 96 -4.97 -22.85 -2.81
C PRO A 96 -6.46 -22.77 -2.45
N ILE A 97 -7.01 -23.75 -1.72
CA ILE A 97 -8.40 -23.73 -1.22
C ILE A 97 -8.50 -22.72 -0.07
N THR A 98 -7.55 -22.75 0.87
CA THR A 98 -7.48 -21.78 1.97
C THR A 98 -7.31 -20.36 1.46
N ALA A 99 -6.45 -20.14 0.46
CA ALA A 99 -6.29 -18.83 -0.16
C ALA A 99 -7.60 -18.27 -0.77
N LEU A 100 -8.49 -19.16 -1.22
CA LEU A 100 -9.75 -18.79 -1.88
C LEU A 100 -10.93 -18.68 -0.91
N PHE A 101 -11.00 -19.54 0.10
CA PHE A 101 -12.17 -19.71 0.97
C PHE A 101 -11.95 -19.32 2.43
N ALA A 102 -10.70 -19.14 2.88
CA ALA A 102 -10.48 -18.74 4.25
C ALA A 102 -11.07 -17.33 4.48
N PRO A 103 -11.76 -17.13 5.61
CA PRO A 103 -12.20 -15.80 5.99
C PRO A 103 -10.98 -14.89 6.15
N LEU A 104 -11.22 -13.60 5.96
CA LEU A 104 -10.20 -12.60 6.17
C LEU A 104 -9.76 -12.61 7.63
N ARG A 105 -8.46 -12.81 7.90
CA ARG A 105 -7.90 -12.88 9.26
C ARG A 105 -6.95 -11.69 9.49
N PRO A 106 -7.43 -10.56 10.03
CA PRO A 106 -6.61 -9.35 10.19
C PRO A 106 -5.27 -9.54 10.91
N PRO A 107 -5.17 -10.31 12.02
CA PRO A 107 -3.88 -10.49 12.72
C PRO A 107 -2.77 -11.10 11.85
N VAL A 108 -3.12 -11.96 10.89
CA VAL A 108 -2.15 -12.58 9.98
C VAL A 108 -1.43 -11.52 9.15
N TYR A 109 -2.10 -10.41 8.80
CA TYR A 109 -1.49 -9.34 8.01
C TYR A 109 -0.45 -8.53 8.80
N ALA A 110 -0.64 -8.37 10.11
CA ALA A 110 0.37 -7.76 10.97
C ALA A 110 1.63 -8.63 11.05
N ASP A 111 1.47 -9.95 11.24
CA ASP A 111 2.59 -10.90 11.24
C ASP A 111 3.32 -10.94 9.88
N LEU A 112 2.57 -10.84 8.78
CA LEU A 112 3.12 -10.78 7.44
C LEU A 112 3.90 -9.49 7.18
N LEU A 113 3.38 -8.33 7.62
CA LEU A 113 4.08 -7.05 7.55
C LEU A 113 5.35 -7.05 8.42
N ALA A 114 5.33 -7.69 9.59
CA ALA A 114 6.51 -7.84 10.44
C ALA A 114 7.64 -8.65 9.76
N ARG A 115 7.30 -9.52 8.80
CA ARG A 115 8.26 -10.29 7.98
C ARG A 115 8.69 -9.56 6.71
N ALA A 116 8.14 -8.38 6.43
CA ALA A 116 8.52 -7.60 5.26
C ALA A 116 9.98 -7.14 5.37
N PRO A 117 10.66 -6.91 4.23
CA PRO A 117 11.96 -6.24 4.23
C PRO A 117 11.89 -4.93 5.02
N ALA A 118 12.87 -4.66 5.88
CA ALA A 118 12.89 -3.45 6.70
C ALA A 118 12.81 -2.20 5.80
N TYR A 119 11.82 -1.34 6.06
CA TYR A 119 11.71 -0.06 5.37
C TYR A 119 12.78 0.90 5.91
N GLN A 120 13.45 1.62 5.02
CA GLN A 120 14.36 2.70 5.39
C GLN A 120 13.80 3.98 4.79
N ALA A 121 13.52 5.01 5.58
CA ALA A 121 13.05 6.26 4.98
C ALA A 121 14.17 6.86 4.11
N SER A 122 13.89 7.08 2.83
CA SER A 122 14.81 7.84 2.00
C SER A 122 14.75 9.30 2.47
N GLU A 123 15.87 9.87 2.90
CA GLU A 123 15.93 11.33 3.06
C GLU A 123 15.72 11.96 1.69
N VAL A 124 14.50 12.44 1.45
CA VAL A 124 14.27 13.42 0.39
C VAL A 124 14.99 14.67 0.86
N ALA A 125 16.23 14.87 0.39
CA ALA A 125 16.93 16.12 0.56
C ALA A 125 16.03 17.24 0.00
N LYS A 126 15.33 17.94 0.89
CA LYS A 126 14.65 19.19 0.55
C LYS A 126 15.74 20.15 0.10
N PRO A 127 15.72 20.63 -1.17
CA PRO A 127 16.57 21.75 -1.52
C PRO A 127 16.08 22.95 -0.71
N GLY A 128 16.83 23.36 0.32
CA GLY A 128 16.67 24.68 0.94
C GLY A 128 16.01 24.77 2.32
N LEU A 129 16.04 23.73 3.16
CA LEU A 129 15.70 23.92 4.58
C LEU A 129 16.77 23.36 5.50
N THR A 130 17.92 24.03 5.50
CA THR A 130 18.86 24.00 6.63
C THR A 130 18.19 24.71 7.80
N LEU A 131 17.30 24.03 8.51
CA LEU A 131 16.85 24.50 9.81
C LEU A 131 18.00 24.23 10.78
N GLY A 132 18.91 25.20 10.91
CA GLY A 132 19.94 25.18 11.92
C GLY A 132 19.28 25.11 13.30
N LEU A 133 19.23 23.92 13.89
CA LEU A 133 18.98 23.77 15.31
C LEU A 133 20.22 24.32 16.04
N ARG A 134 20.26 25.64 16.26
CA ARG A 134 21.05 26.18 17.36
C ARG A 134 20.27 25.84 18.63
N ALA A 135 20.77 24.84 19.35
CA ALA A 135 20.37 24.62 20.73
C ALA A 135 20.61 25.92 21.52
N VAL A 136 19.53 26.58 21.91
CA VAL A 136 19.58 27.63 22.93
C VAL A 136 19.77 26.90 24.25
N GLY A 137 21.02 26.81 24.70
CA GLY A 137 21.33 26.42 26.06
C GLY A 137 20.78 27.49 27.00
N THR A 138 19.87 27.12 27.90
CA THR A 138 19.51 27.92 29.06
C THR A 138 20.55 27.70 30.16
N PRO A 139 21.26 28.74 30.64
CA PRO A 139 22.05 28.62 31.84
C PRO A 139 21.24 28.99 33.10
N HIS A 140 21.75 28.49 34.23
CA HIS A 140 21.52 28.85 35.64
C HIS A 140 20.40 28.11 36.41
N ALA A 141 20.60 27.71 37.66
CA ALA A 141 21.74 27.82 38.59
C ALA A 141 21.59 26.79 39.73
N ALA A 142 22.69 26.52 40.43
CA ALA A 142 22.76 25.77 41.68
C ALA A 142 22.02 26.45 42.83
#